data_AF-A0A951C9L8-F1
#
_entry.id   AF-A0A951C9L8-F1
#
_cell.length_a   1.000
_cell.length_b   1.000
_cell.length_c   1.000
_cell.angle_alpha   90.00
_cell.angle_beta   90.00
_cell.angle_gamma   90.00
#
_symmetry.space_group_name_H-M   'P 1'
#
loop_
_entity.id
_entity.type
_entity.pdbx_description
1 polymer ?
#
loop_
_entity_poly.entity_id
_entity_poly.type
_entity_poly.pdbx_seq_one_letter_code
_entity_poly.pdbx_strand_id
1 'polypeptide(L)' 'VERLKGSDGRRIPVGFVYASIPGLSREVTQKLERVQPETLGQAARIPGVTPAAVAVLDLYLSLARVS' A
#
# COMPACT_ATOMS: atom_id res chain seq x y z
N VAL A 1 -10.68 -9.67 -13.17
CA VAL A 1 -10.25 -9.10 -11.87
C VAL A 1 -9.00 -9.80 -11.31
N GLU A 2 -8.01 -10.11 -12.15
CA GLU A 2 -7.01 -11.16 -11.85
C GLU A 2 -5.60 -10.64 -11.50
N ARG A 3 -5.39 -9.31 -11.50
CA ARG A 3 -4.05 -8.70 -11.39
C ARG A 3 -3.50 -8.60 -9.96
N LEU A 4 -4.29 -8.92 -8.93
CA LEU A 4 -3.88 -8.84 -7.51
C LEU A 4 -3.11 -10.07 -7.00
N LYS A 5 -3.14 -11.20 -7.71
CA LYS A 5 -2.55 -12.47 -7.22
C LYS A 5 -1.02 -12.43 -7.08
N GLY A 6 -0.32 -11.56 -7.81
CA GLY A 6 1.15 -11.45 -7.75
C GLY A 6 1.69 -10.55 -6.63
N SER A 7 0.87 -9.63 -6.11
CA SER A 7 1.31 -8.60 -5.15
C SER A 7 0.99 -8.92 -3.69
N ASP A 8 0.21 -9.97 -3.41
CA ASP A 8 -0.28 -10.28 -2.05
C ASP A 8 0.86 -10.49 -1.04
N GLY A 9 1.99 -11.05 -1.50
CA GLY A 9 3.18 -11.31 -0.69
C GLY A 9 4.22 -10.18 -0.66
N ARG A 10 3.98 -9.04 -1.32
CA ARG A 10 4.95 -7.93 -1.33
C ARG A 10 5.00 -7.28 0.05
N ARG A 11 6.17 -7.33 0.69
CA ARG A 11 6.41 -6.72 2.00
C ARG A 11 6.46 -5.20 1.92
N ILE A 12 5.87 -4.57 2.92
CA ILE A 12 5.98 -3.14 3.20
C ILE A 12 7.08 -2.99 4.27
N PRO A 13 8.09 -2.12 4.06
CA PRO A 13 9.13 -1.89 5.07
C PRO A 13 8.55 -1.43 6.40
N VAL A 14 9.19 -1.85 7.50
CA VAL A 14 8.85 -1.35 8.84
C VAL A 14 9.12 0.16 8.88
N GLY A 15 8.17 0.92 9.44
CA GLY A 15 8.27 2.38 9.52
C GLY A 15 8.02 3.10 8.20
N PHE A 16 7.42 2.44 7.22
CA PHE A 16 7.04 3.07 5.96
C PHE A 16 6.07 4.23 6.19
N VAL A 17 6.37 5.40 5.63
CA VAL A 17 5.58 6.63 5.80
C VAL A 17 4.55 6.76 4.68
N TYR A 18 3.30 6.38 4.94
CA TYR A 18 2.24 6.41 3.94
C TYR A 18 1.80 7.83 3.60
N ALA A 19 2.00 8.77 4.52
CA ALA A 19 1.73 10.20 4.31
C ALA A 19 2.59 10.83 3.19
N SER A 20 3.72 10.22 2.85
CA SER A 20 4.61 10.70 1.80
C SER A 20 4.23 10.25 0.40
N ILE A 21 3.16 9.46 0.23
CA ILE A 21 2.72 8.95 -1.07
C ILE A 21 1.74 9.94 -1.74
N PRO A 22 2.11 10.57 -2.86
CA PRO A 22 1.19 11.35 -3.68
C PRO A 22 0.12 10.44 -4.28
N GLY A 23 -1.14 10.90 -4.26
CA GLY A 23 -2.27 10.17 -4.83
C GLY A 23 -3.01 9.25 -3.86
N LEU A 24 -2.53 9.09 -2.62
CA LEU A 24 -3.36 8.53 -1.55
C LEU A 24 -4.25 9.60 -0.95
N SER A 25 -5.52 9.25 -0.71
CA SER A 25 -6.43 10.13 0.02
C SER A 25 -6.07 10.16 1.51
N ARG A 26 -6.41 11.26 2.20
CA ARG A 26 -6.18 11.39 3.65
C ARG A 26 -6.82 10.26 4.46
N GLU A 27 -7.97 9.76 4.03
CA GLU A 27 -8.65 8.66 4.70
C GLU A 27 -7.89 7.35 4.53
N VAL A 28 -7.45 7.04 3.31
CA VAL A 28 -6.66 5.84 3.02
C VAL A 28 -5.33 5.88 3.76
N THR A 29 -4.63 7.02 3.74
CA THR A 29 -3.39 7.22 4.51
C THR A 29 -3.63 6.96 6.00
N GLN A 30 -4.65 7.56 6.63
CA GLN A 30 -4.94 7.32 8.04
C GLN A 30 -5.23 5.85 8.35
N LYS A 31 -5.96 5.16 7.47
CA LYS A 31 -6.24 3.73 7.63
C LYS A 31 -4.97 2.90 7.56
N LEU A 32 -4.08 3.18 6.62
CA LEU A 32 -2.80 2.49 6.46
C LEU A 32 -1.86 2.77 7.65
N GLU A 33 -1.77 4.01 8.11
CA GLU A 33 -0.98 4.40 9.29
C GLU A 33 -1.50 3.74 10.57
N ARG A 34 -2.82 3.59 10.71
CA ARG A 34 -3.43 2.93 11.88
C ARG A 34 -3.22 1.43 11.89
N VAL A 35 -3.34 0.77 10.73
CA VAL A 35 -3.27 -0.68 10.61
C VAL A 35 -1.83 -1.16 10.50
N GLN A 36 -0.94 -0.36 9.90
CA GLN A 36 0.44 -0.71 9.55
C GLN A 36 0.55 -2.10 8.91
N PRO A 37 -0.05 -2.31 7.71
CA PRO A 37 0.01 -3.60 7.05
C PRO A 37 1.45 -3.99 6.70
N GLU A 38 1.79 -5.25 6.95
CA GLU A 38 3.09 -5.84 6.65
C GLU A 38 3.24 -6.20 5.17
N THR A 39 2.12 -6.39 4.47
CA THR A 39 2.09 -6.71 3.04
C THR A 39 1.05 -5.90 2.28
N LEU A 40 1.24 -5.77 0.96
CA LEU A 40 0.22 -5.19 0.08
C LEU A 40 -1.10 -5.97 0.13
N GLY A 41 -1.03 -7.28 0.30
CA GLY A 41 -2.22 -8.09 0.44
C GLY A 41 -3.02 -7.76 1.70
N GLN A 42 -2.33 -7.49 2.81
CA GLN A 42 -3.00 -7.02 4.02
C GLN A 42 -3.59 -5.63 3.80
N ALA A 43 -2.86 -4.72 3.15
CA ALA A 43 -3.34 -3.38 2.81
C ALA A 43 -4.62 -3.42 1.96
N ALA A 44 -4.69 -4.31 0.97
CA ALA A 44 -5.84 -4.49 0.09
C ALA A 44 -7.11 -4.99 0.80
N ARG A 45 -6.96 -5.63 1.98
CA ARG A 45 -8.09 -6.12 2.78
C ARG A 45 -8.61 -5.09 3.79
N ILE A 46 -7.96 -3.93 3.93
CA ILE A 46 -8.40 -2.88 4.86
C ILE A 46 -9.68 -2.22 4.32
N PRO A 47 -10.76 -2.14 5.11
CA PRO A 47 -12.01 -1.54 4.67
C PRO A 47 -11.86 -0.09 4.18
N GLY A 48 -12.29 0.14 2.94
CA GLY A 48 -12.18 1.44 2.26
C GLY A 48 -10.78 1.77 1.73
N VAL A 49 -9.84 0.83 1.75
CA VAL A 49 -8.67 0.89 0.87
C VAL A 49 -9.09 0.33 -0.49
N THR A 50 -8.89 1.12 -1.54
CA THR A 50 -9.32 0.78 -2.90
C THR A 50 -8.20 0.06 -3.68
N PRO A 51 -8.52 -0.71 -4.73
CA PRO A 51 -7.51 -1.29 -5.60
C PRO A 51 -6.57 -0.25 -6.22
N ALA A 52 -7.06 0.98 -6.47
CA ALA A 52 -6.24 2.08 -6.97
C ALA A 52 -5.19 2.52 -5.94
N ALA A 53 -5.56 2.63 -4.66
CA ALA A 53 -4.62 2.96 -3.59
C ALA A 53 -3.53 1.88 -3.44
N VAL A 54 -3.90 0.60 -3.54
CA VAL A 54 -2.96 -0.52 -3.50
C VAL A 54 -1.97 -0.45 -4.67
N ALA A 55 -2.45 -0.11 -5.87
CA ALA A 55 -1.58 0.04 -7.05
C ALA A 55 -0.58 1.21 -6.90
N VAL A 56 -1.02 2.34 -6.33
CA VAL A 56 -0.13 3.48 -6.03
C VAL A 56 0.93 3.07 -4.99
N LEU A 57 0.53 2.37 -3.93
CA LEU A 57 1.45 1.87 -2.90
C LEU A 57 2.48 0.89 -3.49
N ASP A 58 2.04 -0.05 -4.34
CA ASP A 58 2.92 -0.99 -5.04
C ASP A 58 3.97 -0.30 -5.92
N LEU A 59 3.54 0.74 -6.67
CA LEU A 59 4.44 1.56 -7.47
C LEU A 59 5.47 2.26 -6.60
N TYR A 60 5.03 2.89 -5.50
CA TYR A 60 5.92 3.62 -4.58
C TYR A 60 6.97 2.71 -3.92
N LEU A 61 6.55 1.52 -3.50
CA LEU A 61 7.44 0.48 -2.98
C LEU A 61 8.43 -0.04 -4.03
N SER A 62 8.14 0.13 -5.32
CA SER A 62 9.05 -0.27 -6.41
C SER A 62 10.12 0.76 -6.63
N LEU A 63 9.75 2.04 -6.57
CA LEU A 63 10.69 3.16 -6.71
C LEU A 63 11.72 3.19 -5.57
N ALA A 64 11.29 2.91 -4.33
CA ALA A 64 12.18 2.86 -3.17
C ALA A 64 13.26 1.76 -3.23
N ARG A 65 13.14 0.80 -4.15
CA ARG A 65 14.08 -0.32 -4.32
C ARG A 65 15.16 -0.06 -5.38
N VAL A 66 15.07 1.06 -6.12
CA VAL A 66 15.96 1.40 -7.25
C VAL A 66 17.05 2.41 -6.84
N SER A 67 17.29 2.60 -5.54
CA SER A 67 18.35 3.47 -5.00
C SER A 67 19.39 2.70 -4.22
#